data_AF-A0A9P8FX80-F1
#
_entry.id   AF-A0A9P8FX80-F1
#
_cell.length_a   1.000
_cell.length_b   1.000
_cell.length_c   1.000
_cell.angle_alpha   90.00
_cell.angle_beta   90.00
_cell.angle_gamma   90.00
#
_symmetry.space_group_name_H-M   'P 1'
#
loop_
_entity.id
_entity.type
_entity.pdbx_description
1 polymer ?
#
loop_
_entity_poly.entity_id
_entity_poly.type
_entity_poly.pdbx_seq_one_letter_code
_entity_poly.pdbx_strand_id
1 'polypeptide(L)'
;MAANNNTGWRCRECLSNGTTTNCVTAANMKSHLAIHGYGPWRCTGCGYIGRRREAITAHHRAAREVSVGSYIDPALNARINQEVEECCLPHQNPWAGQTAVPPPDPNALAAAIAALLRPPQAPHMPDPNLITQTVKIAVTFSDAMNEVEEDDTNYDQVQTWIALVRHHANCIQGVQTIKELDEHMEFMVGFMQLYCNILDGTPDEIDAASNKVDDMERLRRTIRGE
;
A
#
# COMPACT_ATOMS: atom_id res chain seq x y z
N MET A 1 -17.18 -34.76 27.48
CA MET A 1 -16.58 -33.71 26.62
C MET A 1 -16.93 -34.05 25.18
N ALA A 2 -17.92 -33.37 24.59
CA ALA A 2 -18.33 -33.64 23.20
C ALA A 2 -17.39 -32.90 22.25
N ALA A 3 -16.75 -33.63 21.34
CA ALA A 3 -15.94 -33.07 20.26
C ALA A 3 -16.86 -32.33 19.28
N ASN A 4 -16.78 -31.00 19.28
CA ASN A 4 -17.51 -30.15 18.35
C ASN A 4 -16.72 -30.04 17.04
N ASN A 5 -16.85 -31.03 16.14
CA ASN A 5 -16.28 -30.97 14.79
C ASN A 5 -17.12 -30.07 13.88
N ASN A 6 -17.11 -28.76 14.17
CA ASN A 6 -17.85 -27.74 13.43
C ASN A 6 -16.98 -27.12 12.31
N THR A 7 -16.55 -27.93 11.34
CA THR A 7 -15.72 -27.48 10.21
C THR A 7 -16.57 -27.14 8.99
N GLY A 8 -17.32 -26.03 9.05
CA GLY A 8 -18.12 -25.53 7.93
C GLY A 8 -18.08 -24.01 7.86
N TRP A 9 -18.51 -23.45 6.72
CA TRP A 9 -18.66 -22.01 6.53
C TRP A 9 -20.14 -21.64 6.52
N ARG A 10 -20.54 -20.60 7.24
CA ARG A 10 -21.90 -20.05 7.16
C ARG A 10 -21.83 -18.59 6.74
N CYS A 11 -22.55 -18.24 5.68
CA CYS A 11 -22.53 -16.88 5.17
C CYS A 11 -23.21 -15.92 6.15
N ARG A 12 -22.46 -14.91 6.60
CA ARG A 12 -22.95 -13.88 7.52
C ARG A 12 -24.02 -12.99 6.91
N GLU A 13 -23.86 -12.58 5.65
CA GLU A 13 -24.84 -11.73 4.98
C GLU A 13 -26.18 -12.44 4.80
N CYS A 14 -26.16 -13.72 4.40
CA CYS A 14 -27.38 -14.54 4.40
C CYS A 14 -28.04 -14.57 5.78
N LEU A 15 -27.24 -14.82 6.83
CA LEU A 15 -27.73 -14.88 8.21
C LEU A 15 -28.37 -13.56 8.65
N SER A 16 -27.75 -12.42 8.31
CA SER A 16 -28.29 -11.09 8.59
C SER A 16 -29.60 -10.81 7.86
N ASN A 17 -29.78 -11.39 6.67
CA ASN A 17 -30.99 -11.29 5.86
C ASN A 17 -32.05 -12.34 6.25
N GLY A 18 -31.87 -13.07 7.35
CA GLY A 18 -32.82 -14.09 7.83
C GLY A 18 -32.80 -15.39 7.01
N THR A 19 -31.80 -15.58 6.16
CA THR A 19 -31.59 -16.83 5.40
C THR A 19 -30.37 -17.56 5.93
N THR A 20 -30.16 -18.82 5.57
CA THR A 20 -28.94 -19.53 6.00
C THR A 20 -28.36 -20.29 4.82
N THR A 21 -27.14 -19.91 4.44
CA THR A 21 -26.34 -20.68 3.49
C THR A 21 -25.11 -21.22 4.18
N ASN A 22 -24.97 -22.55 4.14
CA ASN A 22 -23.82 -23.26 4.67
C ASN A 22 -23.00 -23.81 3.50
N CYS A 23 -21.67 -23.73 3.60
CA CYS A 23 -20.74 -24.28 2.63
C CYS A 23 -19.77 -25.22 3.35
N VAL A 24 -19.43 -26.32 2.67
CA VAL A 24 -18.50 -27.35 3.19
C VAL A 24 -17.04 -26.98 2.96
N THR A 25 -16.76 -26.06 2.03
CA THR A 25 -15.40 -25.63 1.68
C THR A 25 -15.33 -24.11 1.52
N ALA A 26 -14.14 -23.54 1.76
CA ALA A 26 -13.84 -22.13 1.50
C ALA A 26 -14.13 -21.74 0.04
N ALA A 27 -13.82 -22.61 -0.93
CA ALA A 27 -14.07 -22.35 -2.35
C ALA A 27 -15.57 -22.21 -2.66
N ASN A 28 -16.42 -23.02 -2.02
CA ASN A 28 -17.87 -22.90 -2.15
C ASN A 28 -18.37 -21.60 -1.50
N MET A 29 -17.78 -21.19 -0.38
CA MET A 29 -18.11 -19.91 0.25
C MET A 29 -17.67 -18.71 -0.62
N LYS A 30 -16.45 -18.72 -1.18
CA LYS A 30 -16.01 -17.69 -2.14
C LYS A 30 -16.96 -17.56 -3.32
N SER A 31 -17.41 -18.70 -3.85
CA SER A 31 -18.38 -18.74 -4.95
C SER A 31 -19.76 -18.23 -4.53
N HIS A 32 -20.18 -18.51 -3.30
CA HIS A 32 -21.43 -18.02 -2.75
C HIS A 32 -21.44 -16.49 -2.60
N LEU A 33 -20.35 -15.89 -2.10
CA LEU A 33 -20.25 -14.43 -1.92
C LEU A 33 -20.49 -13.64 -3.22
N ALA A 34 -20.35 -14.27 -4.38
CA ALA A 34 -20.73 -13.70 -5.68
C ALA A 34 -22.19 -13.22 -5.76
N ILE A 35 -23.12 -13.82 -5.01
CA ILE A 35 -24.52 -13.38 -4.99
C ILE A 35 -24.71 -12.08 -4.19
N HIS A 36 -23.82 -11.82 -3.23
CA HIS A 36 -23.78 -10.61 -2.42
C HIS A 36 -22.96 -9.49 -3.08
N GLY A 37 -22.63 -9.65 -4.37
CA GLY A 37 -21.91 -8.65 -5.14
C GLY A 37 -20.39 -8.66 -4.96
N TYR A 38 -19.85 -9.64 -4.23
CA TYR A 38 -18.40 -9.82 -4.18
C TYR A 38 -17.88 -10.38 -5.51
N GLY A 39 -16.82 -9.77 -6.04
CA GLY A 39 -16.25 -10.18 -7.32
C GLY A 39 -14.80 -9.76 -7.43
N PRO A 40 -13.88 -10.68 -7.75
CA PRO A 40 -12.48 -10.31 -7.89
C PRO A 40 -12.19 -9.64 -9.25
N TRP A 41 -13.12 -9.67 -10.21
CA TRP A 41 -12.86 -9.24 -11.57
C TRP A 41 -13.17 -7.77 -11.77
N ARG A 42 -12.23 -7.04 -12.36
CA ARG A 42 -12.39 -5.63 -12.71
C ARG A 42 -12.18 -5.41 -14.20
N CYS A 43 -13.03 -4.56 -14.79
CA CYS A 43 -12.91 -4.05 -16.16
C CYS A 43 -11.76 -3.03 -16.24
N THR A 44 -10.85 -3.19 -17.21
CA THR A 44 -9.70 -2.28 -17.37
C THR A 44 -10.11 -0.91 -17.93
N GLY A 45 -11.27 -0.79 -18.56
CA GLY A 45 -11.71 0.43 -19.27
C GLY A 45 -12.54 1.39 -18.43
N CYS A 46 -13.38 0.88 -17.53
CA CYS A 46 -14.35 1.70 -16.80
C CYS A 46 -14.43 1.40 -15.29
N GLY A 47 -13.65 0.43 -14.79
CA GLY A 47 -13.63 0.06 -13.37
C GLY A 47 -14.85 -0.75 -12.89
N TYR A 48 -15.73 -1.19 -13.80
CA TYR A 48 -16.84 -2.09 -13.48
C TYR A 48 -16.34 -3.38 -12.82
N ILE A 49 -17.02 -3.81 -11.75
CA ILE A 49 -16.68 -5.01 -10.98
C ILE A 49 -17.63 -6.15 -11.36
N GLY A 50 -17.03 -7.27 -11.77
CA GLY A 50 -17.72 -8.49 -12.13
C GLY A 50 -17.49 -9.57 -11.09
N ARG A 51 -18.58 -10.26 -10.72
CA ARG A 51 -18.50 -11.46 -9.88
C ARG A 51 -17.76 -12.63 -10.54
N ARG A 52 -17.75 -12.67 -11.88
CA ARG A 52 -17.03 -13.65 -12.70
C ARG A 52 -16.46 -12.98 -13.95
N ARG A 53 -15.48 -13.62 -14.58
CA ARG A 53 -14.89 -13.15 -15.83
C ARG A 53 -15.94 -12.97 -16.93
N GLU A 54 -16.90 -13.89 -17.04
CA GLU A 54 -17.95 -13.81 -18.07
C GLU A 54 -18.85 -12.59 -17.89
N ALA A 55 -19.01 -12.09 -16.66
CA ALA A 55 -19.77 -10.87 -16.39
C ALA A 55 -19.06 -9.63 -16.95
N ILE A 56 -17.71 -9.62 -16.92
CA ILE A 56 -16.92 -8.56 -17.56
C ILE A 56 -17.00 -8.68 -19.08
N THR A 57 -16.91 -9.88 -19.63
CA THR A 57 -17.08 -10.10 -21.09
C THR A 57 -18.46 -9.66 -21.58
N ALA A 58 -19.52 -9.97 -20.83
CA ALA A 58 -20.87 -9.51 -21.16
C ALA A 58 -20.98 -7.99 -21.05
N HIS A 59 -20.36 -7.39 -20.03
CA HIS A 59 -20.27 -5.95 -19.88
C HIS A 59 -19.60 -5.27 -21.09
N HIS A 60 -18.46 -5.76 -21.57
CA HIS A 60 -17.81 -5.22 -22.77
C HIS A 60 -18.69 -5.31 -24.03
N ARG A 61 -19.39 -6.44 -24.20
CA ARG A 61 -20.32 -6.63 -25.31
C ARG A 61 -21.48 -5.64 -25.27
N ALA A 62 -22.04 -5.40 -24.09
CA ALA A 62 -23.12 -4.43 -23.90
C ALA A 62 -22.65 -2.98 -24.09
N ALA A 63 -21.44 -2.67 -23.64
CA ALA A 63 -20.84 -1.33 -23.74
C ALA A 63 -20.27 -1.01 -25.14
N ARG A 64 -20.29 -1.96 -26.09
CA ARG A 64 -19.62 -1.86 -27.40
C ARG A 64 -18.13 -1.53 -27.29
N GLU A 65 -17.52 -1.90 -26.17
CA GLU A 65 -16.12 -1.68 -25.86
C GLU A 65 -15.28 -2.78 -26.53
N VAL A 66 -14.81 -2.50 -27.74
CA VAL A 66 -13.87 -3.38 -28.45
C VAL A 66 -12.48 -3.07 -27.91
N SER A 67 -11.76 -4.09 -27.41
CA SER A 67 -10.40 -4.06 -26.85
C SER A 67 -10.22 -3.90 -25.33
N VAL A 68 -11.29 -3.92 -24.53
CA VAL A 68 -11.17 -3.82 -23.07
C VAL A 68 -10.95 -5.22 -22.46
N GLY A 69 -10.00 -5.32 -21.52
CA GLY A 69 -9.61 -6.55 -20.84
C GLY A 69 -10.25 -6.69 -19.46
N SER A 70 -10.01 -7.83 -18.82
CA SER A 70 -10.42 -8.08 -17.44
C SER A 70 -9.21 -8.54 -16.64
N TYR A 71 -9.07 -8.08 -15.41
CA TYR A 71 -8.05 -8.58 -14.49
C TYR A 71 -8.65 -8.91 -13.12
N ILE A 72 -7.91 -9.70 -12.34
CA ILE A 72 -8.23 -9.95 -10.95
C ILE A 72 -7.64 -8.81 -10.12
N ASP A 73 -8.49 -8.04 -9.46
CA ASP A 73 -8.09 -6.97 -8.56
C ASP A 73 -7.61 -7.59 -7.23
N PRO A 74 -6.33 -7.45 -6.86
CA PRO A 74 -5.78 -8.05 -5.65
C PRO A 74 -6.48 -7.57 -4.38
N ALA A 75 -6.94 -6.32 -4.33
CA ALA A 75 -7.62 -5.76 -3.16
C ALA A 75 -9.03 -6.36 -2.99
N LEU A 76 -9.77 -6.51 -4.10
CA LEU A 76 -11.08 -7.20 -4.07
C LEU A 76 -10.93 -8.68 -3.71
N ASN A 77 -9.89 -9.33 -4.22
CA ASN A 77 -9.61 -10.72 -3.90
C ASN A 77 -9.22 -10.90 -2.42
N ALA A 78 -8.45 -9.97 -1.85
CA ALA A 78 -8.14 -9.97 -0.42
C ALA A 78 -9.40 -9.82 0.44
N ARG A 79 -10.29 -8.88 0.08
CA ARG A 79 -11.59 -8.70 0.76
C ARG A 79 -12.45 -9.96 0.70
N ILE A 80 -12.49 -10.66 -0.43
CA ILE A 80 -13.22 -11.93 -0.56
C ILE A 80 -12.64 -12.99 0.39
N ASN A 81 -11.31 -13.08 0.50
CA ASN A 81 -10.67 -14.05 1.39
C ASN A 81 -10.99 -13.74 2.86
N GLN A 82 -10.90 -12.47 3.26
CA GLN A 82 -11.27 -12.03 4.60
C GLN A 82 -12.73 -12.38 4.92
N GLU A 83 -13.67 -12.09 4.02
CA GLU A 83 -15.08 -12.42 4.25
C GLU A 83 -15.31 -13.94 4.38
N VAL A 84 -14.56 -14.76 3.63
CA VAL A 84 -14.61 -16.22 3.78
C VAL A 84 -14.06 -16.69 5.12
N GLU A 85 -13.01 -16.07 5.63
CA GLU A 85 -12.49 -16.34 6.97
C GLU A 85 -13.52 -15.96 8.04
N GLU A 86 -14.16 -14.80 7.91
CA GLU A 86 -15.23 -14.35 8.80
C GLU A 86 -16.49 -15.23 8.74
N CYS A 87 -16.70 -15.93 7.61
CA CYS A 87 -17.75 -16.94 7.45
C CYS A 87 -17.37 -18.33 8.00
N CYS A 88 -16.12 -18.55 8.43
CA CYS A 88 -15.66 -19.83 8.97
C CYS A 88 -16.08 -19.99 10.44
N LEU A 89 -16.62 -21.16 10.79
CA LEU A 89 -17.18 -21.47 12.11
C LEU A 89 -16.12 -21.95 13.10
N PRO A 90 -16.33 -21.85 14.45
CA PRO A 90 -17.60 -21.98 15.17
C PRO A 90 -18.14 -20.65 15.69
N HIS A 91 -19.16 -20.09 15.05
CA HIS A 91 -19.92 -19.00 15.68
C HIS A 91 -20.54 -19.53 16.98
N GLN A 92 -20.12 -18.95 18.10
CA GLN A 92 -20.81 -19.07 19.38
C GLN A 92 -22.23 -18.52 19.19
N ASN A 93 -23.19 -19.24 19.76
CA ASN A 93 -24.64 -19.05 19.67
C ASN A 93 -25.11 -17.62 20.02
N PRO A 94 -26.41 -17.35 19.83
CA PRO A 94 -26.97 -16.61 18.71
C PRO A 94 -26.59 -15.12 18.78
N TRP A 95 -26.90 -14.37 17.74
CA TRP A 95 -26.81 -12.91 17.75
C TRP A 95 -27.54 -12.36 19.00
N ALA A 96 -26.80 -12.15 20.10
CA ALA A 96 -27.10 -11.08 21.03
C ALA A 96 -26.95 -9.86 20.15
N GLY A 97 -28.08 -9.46 19.55
CA GLY A 97 -28.16 -8.33 18.64
C GLY A 97 -27.29 -7.25 19.23
N GLN A 98 -26.33 -6.78 18.42
CA GLN A 98 -25.31 -5.80 18.77
C GLN A 98 -25.70 -5.15 20.09
N THR A 99 -25.04 -5.52 21.21
CA THR A 99 -25.19 -4.76 22.45
C THR A 99 -25.16 -3.32 22.00
N ALA A 100 -26.32 -2.64 22.09
CA ALA A 100 -26.54 -1.38 21.41
C ALA A 100 -25.27 -0.60 21.63
N VAL A 101 -24.55 -0.28 20.55
CA VAL A 101 -23.28 0.45 20.66
C VAL A 101 -23.60 1.52 21.67
N PRO A 102 -22.99 1.50 22.88
CA PRO A 102 -23.38 2.42 23.92
C PRO A 102 -23.39 3.78 23.26
N PRO A 103 -24.50 4.54 23.37
CA PRO A 103 -24.71 5.74 22.56
C PRO A 103 -23.39 6.49 22.56
N PRO A 104 -22.81 6.74 21.36
CA PRO A 104 -21.43 7.17 21.25
C PRO A 104 -21.27 8.33 22.22
N ASP A 105 -20.29 8.22 23.13
CA ASP A 105 -20.05 9.22 24.16
C ASP A 105 -20.24 10.60 23.51
N PRO A 106 -21.21 11.41 23.98
CA PRO A 106 -21.52 12.68 23.33
C PRO A 106 -20.27 13.54 23.14
N ASN A 107 -19.28 13.39 24.01
CA ASN A 107 -17.99 14.06 23.88
C ASN A 107 -17.12 13.43 22.78
N ALA A 108 -17.09 12.11 22.65
CA ALA A 108 -16.39 11.43 21.56
C ALA A 108 -17.04 11.70 20.19
N LEU A 109 -18.37 11.73 20.12
CA LEU A 109 -19.11 12.10 18.91
C LEU A 109 -18.88 13.56 18.55
N ALA A 110 -18.96 14.47 19.54
CA ALA A 110 -18.68 15.88 19.32
C ALA A 110 -17.22 16.10 18.89
N ALA A 111 -16.26 15.36 19.45
CA ALA A 111 -14.86 15.42 19.04
C ALA A 111 -14.66 14.88 17.61
N ALA A 112 -15.33 13.79 17.23
CA ALA A 112 -15.27 13.25 15.88
C ALA A 112 -15.91 14.18 14.85
N ILE A 113 -17.07 14.76 15.15
CA ILE A 113 -17.73 15.77 14.31
C ILE A 113 -16.86 17.03 14.22
N ALA A 114 -16.28 17.50 15.33
CA ALA A 114 -15.35 18.63 15.34
C ALA A 114 -14.08 18.34 14.52
N ALA A 115 -13.60 17.10 14.50
CA ALA A 115 -12.46 16.70 13.66
C ALA A 115 -12.82 16.67 12.16
N LEU A 116 -14.02 16.22 11.80
CA LEU A 116 -14.52 16.22 10.42
C LEU A 116 -14.83 17.64 9.89
N LEU A 117 -15.27 18.53 10.79
CA LEU A 117 -15.51 19.94 10.48
C LEU A 117 -14.24 20.79 10.55
N ARG A 118 -13.13 20.22 11.03
CA ARG A 118 -11.84 20.91 11.04
C ARG A 118 -11.44 21.11 9.58
N PRO A 119 -11.19 22.36 9.13
CA PRO A 119 -10.67 22.57 7.80
C PRO A 119 -9.40 21.73 7.63
N PRO A 120 -9.16 21.15 6.43
CA PRO A 120 -7.94 20.42 6.17
C PRO A 120 -6.78 21.29 6.63
N GLN A 121 -6.01 20.80 7.61
CA GLN A 121 -4.84 21.52 8.06
C GLN A 121 -4.01 21.80 6.82
N ALA A 122 -3.60 23.05 6.63
CA ALA A 122 -2.75 23.42 5.51
C ALA A 122 -1.59 22.41 5.48
N PRO A 123 -1.27 21.83 4.31
CA PRO A 123 -0.18 20.88 4.20
C PRO A 123 1.03 21.50 4.87
N HIS A 124 1.55 20.81 5.89
CA HIS A 124 2.73 21.27 6.58
C HIS A 124 3.87 21.19 5.57
N MET A 125 4.21 22.35 5.01
CA MET A 125 5.35 22.48 4.11
C MET A 125 6.59 22.02 4.86
N PRO A 126 7.45 21.19 4.23
CA PRO A 126 8.71 20.83 4.84
C PRO A 126 9.60 22.06 5.02
N ASP A 127 10.42 22.04 6.07
CA ASP A 127 11.40 23.11 6.33
C ASP A 127 12.33 23.26 5.10
N PRO A 128 12.44 24.46 4.49
CA PRO A 128 13.33 24.69 3.36
C PRO A 128 14.79 24.29 3.62
N ASN A 129 15.25 24.38 4.87
CA ASN A 129 16.59 23.94 5.25
C ASN A 129 16.75 22.42 5.15
N LEU A 130 15.71 21.68 5.52
CA LEU A 130 15.67 20.23 5.44
C LEU A 130 15.68 19.76 3.98
N ILE A 131 14.88 20.40 3.12
CA ILE A 131 14.92 20.20 1.67
C ILE A 131 16.34 20.42 1.15
N THR A 132 16.97 21.54 1.53
CA THR A 132 18.33 21.89 1.09
C THR A 132 19.37 20.85 1.52
N GLN A 133 19.29 20.37 2.77
CA GLN A 133 20.21 19.36 3.29
C GLN A 133 20.02 18.01 2.59
N THR A 134 18.78 17.56 2.41
CA THR A 134 18.46 16.31 1.70
C THR A 134 19.00 16.33 0.27
N VAL A 135 18.75 17.41 -0.48
CA VAL A 135 19.27 17.58 -1.84
C VAL A 135 20.79 17.56 -1.85
N LYS A 136 21.43 18.26 -0.90
CA LYS A 136 22.90 18.30 -0.81
C LYS A 136 23.49 16.91 -0.61
N ILE A 137 22.95 16.09 0.30
CA ILE A 137 23.43 14.73 0.54
C ILE A 137 23.30 13.90 -0.74
N ALA A 138 22.12 13.92 -1.39
CA ALA A 138 21.87 13.17 -2.61
C ALA A 138 22.83 13.54 -3.74
N VAL A 139 23.09 14.84 -3.94
CA VAL A 139 24.04 15.33 -4.95
C VAL A 139 25.46 14.85 -4.62
N THR A 140 25.92 15.04 -3.38
CA THR A 140 27.28 14.61 -2.99
C THR A 140 27.47 13.09 -3.10
N PHE A 141 26.43 12.30 -2.83
CA PHE A 141 26.47 10.86 -3.04
C PHE A 141 26.57 10.53 -4.54
N SER A 142 25.76 11.18 -5.37
CA SER A 142 25.80 10.98 -6.82
C SER A 142 27.14 11.38 -7.45
N ASP A 143 27.81 12.38 -6.88
CA ASP A 143 29.13 12.81 -7.33
C ASP A 143 30.20 11.78 -6.91
N ALA A 144 30.13 11.25 -5.68
CA ALA A 144 31.00 10.15 -5.24
C ALA A 144 30.84 8.89 -6.10
N MET A 145 29.60 8.55 -6.50
CA MET A 145 29.36 7.44 -7.43
C MET A 145 30.04 7.63 -8.79
N ASN A 146 30.20 8.89 -9.22
CA ASN A 146 30.81 9.24 -10.50
C ASN A 146 32.35 9.26 -10.44
N GLU A 147 32.94 9.25 -9.24
CA GLU A 147 34.38 9.23 -9.02
C GLU A 147 34.97 7.80 -8.99
N VAL A 148 34.12 6.77 -8.81
CA VAL A 148 34.55 5.36 -8.81
C VAL A 148 34.99 4.96 -10.24
N GLU A 149 36.26 4.60 -10.40
CA GLU A 149 36.95 4.42 -11.70
C GLU A 149 36.33 3.36 -12.64
N GLU A 150 36.49 3.65 -13.93
CA GLU A 150 35.93 3.01 -15.13
C GLU A 150 36.54 1.62 -15.45
N ASP A 151 36.24 0.57 -14.68
CA ASP A 151 36.32 -0.79 -15.25
C ASP A 151 35.01 -1.07 -16.02
N ASP A 152 35.10 -1.02 -17.35
CA ASP A 152 34.05 -0.78 -18.37
C ASP A 152 32.73 -1.58 -18.20
N THR A 153 32.72 -2.69 -17.47
CA THR A 153 31.57 -3.59 -17.43
C THR A 153 30.33 -3.04 -16.72
N ASN A 154 30.42 -1.98 -15.91
CA ASN A 154 29.27 -1.47 -15.15
C ASN A 154 28.99 0.03 -15.27
N TYR A 155 29.69 0.74 -16.16
CA TYR A 155 29.56 2.19 -16.31
C TYR A 155 28.12 2.64 -16.62
N ASP A 156 27.45 2.02 -17.58
CA ASP A 156 26.08 2.37 -17.97
C ASP A 156 25.07 2.19 -16.82
N GLN A 157 25.27 1.16 -16.00
CA GLN A 157 24.45 0.92 -14.82
C GLN A 157 24.67 2.00 -13.76
N VAL A 158 25.93 2.33 -13.46
CA VAL A 158 26.27 3.39 -12.50
C VAL A 158 25.74 4.75 -12.97
N GLN A 159 25.84 5.07 -14.26
CA GLN A 159 25.27 6.31 -14.82
C GLN A 159 23.75 6.35 -14.73
N THR A 160 23.08 5.21 -14.97
CA THR A 160 21.62 5.08 -14.76
C THR A 160 21.26 5.36 -13.30
N TRP A 161 22.06 4.88 -12.36
CA TRP A 161 21.85 5.07 -10.94
C TRP A 161 22.08 6.51 -10.49
N ILE A 162 23.15 7.15 -10.99
CA ILE A 162 23.42 8.58 -10.79
C ILE A 162 22.23 9.42 -11.29
N ALA A 163 21.74 9.12 -12.49
CA ALA A 163 20.59 9.83 -13.07
C ALA A 163 19.33 9.69 -12.19
N LEU A 164 19.10 8.51 -11.62
CA LEU A 164 17.96 8.24 -10.74
C LEU A 164 18.05 9.00 -9.41
N VAL A 165 19.21 9.00 -8.74
CA VAL A 165 19.43 9.78 -7.51
C VAL A 165 19.23 11.27 -7.78
N ARG A 166 19.80 11.78 -8.87
CA ARG A 166 19.63 13.19 -9.28
C ARG A 166 18.18 13.54 -9.63
N HIS A 167 17.43 12.61 -10.24
CA HIS A 167 16.01 12.79 -10.49
C HIS A 167 15.23 12.99 -9.20
N HIS A 168 15.43 12.12 -8.20
CA HIS A 168 14.75 12.25 -6.90
C HIS A 168 15.17 13.52 -6.15
N ALA A 169 16.46 13.89 -6.20
CA ALA A 169 16.94 15.15 -5.64
C ALA A 169 16.23 16.38 -6.27
N ASN A 170 16.01 16.37 -7.59
CA ASN A 170 15.27 17.43 -8.28
C ASN A 170 13.79 17.44 -7.89
N CYS A 171 13.14 16.28 -7.77
CA CYS A 171 11.75 16.18 -7.32
C CYS A 171 11.57 16.74 -5.90
N ILE A 172 12.55 16.51 -5.01
CA ILE A 172 12.55 17.03 -3.64
C ILE A 172 12.51 18.56 -3.58
N GLN A 173 13.05 19.28 -4.57
CA GLN A 173 12.94 20.74 -4.61
C GLN A 173 11.51 21.23 -4.81
N GLY A 174 10.63 20.39 -5.38
CA GLY A 174 9.25 20.72 -5.70
C GLY A 174 8.19 20.14 -4.77
N VAL A 175 8.59 19.45 -3.69
CA VAL A 175 7.64 18.82 -2.76
C VAL A 175 6.82 19.86 -2.00
N GLN A 176 5.54 19.58 -1.84
CA GLN A 176 4.59 20.45 -1.15
C GLN A 176 4.22 19.90 0.23
N THR A 177 4.55 18.64 0.50
CA THR A 177 4.20 17.98 1.75
C THR A 177 5.37 17.21 2.36
N ILE A 178 5.36 17.09 3.68
CA ILE A 178 6.27 16.20 4.42
C ILE A 178 6.17 14.75 3.93
N LYS A 179 4.98 14.28 3.53
CA LYS A 179 4.77 12.92 3.03
C LYS A 179 5.52 12.67 1.72
N GLU A 180 5.39 13.58 0.76
CA GLU A 180 6.12 13.51 -0.51
C GLU A 180 7.64 13.53 -0.29
N LEU A 181 8.12 14.36 0.64
CA LEU A 181 9.53 14.39 1.02
C LEU A 181 10.00 13.04 1.59
N ASP A 182 9.25 12.44 2.53
CA ASP A 182 9.57 11.14 3.12
C ASP A 182 9.58 10.00 2.09
N GLU A 183 8.64 10.00 1.14
CA GLU A 183 8.58 9.01 0.05
C GLU A 183 9.82 9.08 -0.87
N HIS A 184 10.24 10.29 -1.26
CA HIS A 184 11.45 10.44 -2.06
C HIS A 184 12.71 10.06 -1.28
N MET A 185 12.78 10.39 0.02
CA MET A 185 13.90 10.03 0.88
C MET A 185 13.97 8.52 1.16
N GLU A 186 12.84 7.85 1.38
CA GLU A 186 12.76 6.40 1.51
C GLU A 186 13.38 5.69 0.33
N PHE A 187 12.98 6.12 -0.87
CA PHE A 187 13.51 5.58 -2.11
C PHE A 187 15.02 5.77 -2.21
N MET A 188 15.51 7.00 -1.97
CA MET A 188 16.94 7.30 -2.04
C MET A 188 17.74 6.50 -1.00
N VAL A 189 17.29 6.41 0.25
CA VAL A 189 17.97 5.62 1.29
C VAL A 189 18.11 4.16 0.85
N GLY A 190 17.00 3.52 0.46
CA GLY A 190 17.04 2.10 0.05
C GLY A 190 17.94 1.88 -1.18
N PHE A 191 17.95 2.85 -2.09
CA PHE A 191 18.79 2.80 -3.27
C PHE A 191 20.29 3.01 -2.97
N MET A 192 20.62 4.00 -2.13
CA MET A 192 21.98 4.26 -1.69
C MET A 192 22.54 3.06 -0.91
N GLN A 193 21.73 2.42 -0.07
CA GLN A 193 22.09 1.17 0.62
C GLN A 193 22.39 0.03 -0.37
N LEU A 194 21.56 -0.12 -1.40
CA LEU A 194 21.80 -1.10 -2.46
C LEU A 194 23.15 -0.85 -3.14
N TYR A 195 23.46 0.41 -3.46
CA TYR A 195 24.74 0.80 -4.04
C TYR A 195 25.92 0.46 -3.11
N CYS A 196 25.86 0.82 -1.83
CA CYS A 196 26.93 0.49 -0.88
C CYS A 196 27.15 -1.02 -0.77
N ASN A 197 26.11 -1.84 -0.88
CA ASN A 197 26.21 -3.30 -0.78
C ASN A 197 26.88 -3.98 -1.99
N ILE A 198 26.88 -3.32 -3.15
CA ILE A 198 27.41 -3.86 -4.42
C ILE A 198 28.66 -3.12 -4.90
N LEU A 199 29.04 -2.05 -4.20
CA LEU A 199 30.27 -1.31 -4.45
C LEU A 199 31.48 -2.19 -4.12
N ASP A 200 32.30 -2.49 -5.14
CA ASP A 200 33.58 -3.18 -4.98
C ASP A 200 34.72 -2.14 -4.90
N GLY A 201 34.67 -1.33 -3.84
CA GLY A 201 35.59 -0.22 -3.60
C GLY A 201 36.55 -0.47 -2.44
N THR A 202 37.45 0.48 -2.20
CA THR A 202 38.25 0.51 -0.99
C THR A 202 37.37 0.68 0.26
N PRO A 203 37.81 0.22 1.44
CA PRO A 203 37.07 0.41 2.69
C PRO A 203 36.71 1.88 2.95
N ASP A 204 37.62 2.81 2.62
CA ASP A 204 37.42 4.25 2.81
C ASP A 204 36.28 4.79 1.90
N GLU A 205 36.17 4.30 0.67
CA GLU A 205 35.09 4.66 -0.26
C GLU A 205 33.74 4.11 0.20
N ILE A 206 33.71 2.86 0.67
CA ILE A 206 32.51 2.22 1.21
C ILE A 206 32.04 2.94 2.48
N ASP A 207 32.98 3.31 3.37
CA ASP A 207 32.67 4.07 4.59
C ASP A 207 32.18 5.48 4.25
N ALA A 208 32.80 6.16 3.29
CA ALA A 208 32.36 7.48 2.84
C ALA A 208 30.92 7.44 2.27
N ALA A 209 30.60 6.44 1.45
CA ALA A 209 29.26 6.25 0.90
C ALA A 209 28.24 5.90 1.99
N SER A 210 28.60 5.01 2.91
CA SER A 210 27.74 4.59 4.03
C SER A 210 27.42 5.75 4.98
N ASN A 211 28.39 6.62 5.28
CA ASN A 211 28.15 7.82 6.08
C ASN A 211 27.08 8.75 5.45
N LYS A 212 26.97 8.80 4.11
CA LYS A 212 25.91 9.57 3.44
C LYS A 212 24.53 8.93 3.57
N VAL A 213 24.47 7.60 3.59
CA VAL A 213 23.23 6.87 3.89
C VAL A 213 22.76 7.21 5.30
N ASP A 214 23.66 7.16 6.28
CA ASP A 214 23.35 7.47 7.69
C ASP A 214 22.88 8.92 7.87
N ASP A 215 23.52 9.87 7.18
CA ASP A 215 23.09 11.27 7.17
C ASP A 215 21.67 11.41 6.62
N MET A 216 21.35 10.72 5.51
CA MET A 216 20.01 10.74 4.90
C MET A 216 18.95 10.11 5.83
N GLU A 217 19.28 9.00 6.49
CA GLU A 217 18.39 8.35 7.45
C GLU A 217 18.14 9.21 8.70
N ARG A 218 19.16 9.93 9.18
CA ARG A 218 19.00 10.88 10.29
C ARG A 218 18.05 12.02 9.93
N LEU A 219 18.16 12.57 8.72
CA LEU A 219 17.20 13.58 8.24
C LEU A 219 15.79 13.01 8.14
N ARG A 220 15.66 11.78 7.66
CA ARG A 220 14.35 11.10 7.53
C ARG A 220 13.68 10.90 8.89
N ARG A 221 14.43 10.47 9.91
CA ARG A 221 13.91 10.37 11.29
C ARG A 221 13.45 11.73 11.84
N THR A 222 14.22 12.79 11.55
CA THR A 222 13.84 14.16 11.93
C THR A 222 12.50 14.57 11.29
N ILE A 223 12.25 14.21 10.04
CA ILE A 223 10.98 14.47 9.33
C ILE A 223 9.80 13.74 9.98
N ARG A 224 10.04 12.52 10.45
CA ARG A 224 9.03 11.66 11.09
C ARG A 224 8.78 12.02 12.55
N GLY A 225 9.65 12.84 13.15
CA GLY A 225 9.61 13.17 14.58
C GLY A 225 10.06 12.00 15.46
N GLU A 226 10.96 11.15 14.96
CA GLU A 226 11.57 10.00 15.65
C GLU A 226 12.88 10.35 16.36
#